data_AF-A0A0Q7BL03-F1
#
_entry.id   AF-A0A0Q7BL03-F1
#
_cell.length_a   1.000
_cell.length_b   1.000
_cell.length_c   1.000
_cell.angle_alpha   90.00
_cell.angle_beta   90.00
_cell.angle_gamma   90.00
#
_symmetry.space_group_name_H-M   'P 1'
#
loop_
_entity.id
_entity.type
_entity.pdbx_description
1 polymer ?
#
loop_
_entity_poly.entity_id
_entity_poly.type
_entity_poly.pdbx_seq_one_letter_code
_entity_poly.pdbx_strand_id
1 'polypeptide(L)'
;MSSDPVGDVLTASDLDTLQTAVGALPADADVTRIAGVVDDWSDQQALANVLLHPSLIPVSHRVPAVLRGLRSDGYLRIAATAGVGHLPAADVTDDVRRELLDALLDVVASDAGPAGVRAAAEVGPLIRADELELLDDLAAHPVDAVRHNLAQAALGITAPEDQLPVLLPYLPNLADVSG
;
A
#
# COMPACT_ATOMS: atom_id res chain seq x y z
N MET A 1 -32.18 4.02 3.46
CA MET A 1 -31.11 3.01 3.52
C MET A 1 -31.20 2.20 2.24
N SER A 2 -30.09 2.00 1.54
CA SER A 2 -30.07 1.21 0.31
C SER A 2 -30.54 -0.22 0.57
N SER A 3 -31.21 -0.83 -0.41
CA SER A 3 -31.64 -2.22 -0.33
C SER A 3 -30.49 -3.21 -0.57
N ASP A 4 -29.34 -2.76 -1.06
CA ASP A 4 -28.14 -3.58 -1.29
C ASP A 4 -26.85 -2.83 -0.91
N PRO A 5 -26.54 -2.67 0.39
CA PRO A 5 -25.36 -1.93 0.85
C PRO A 5 -24.03 -2.49 0.33
N VAL A 6 -23.91 -3.81 0.18
CA VAL A 6 -22.70 -4.42 -0.38
C VAL A 6 -22.59 -4.12 -1.87
N GLY A 7 -23.69 -4.19 -2.62
CA GLY A 7 -23.72 -3.79 -4.03
C GLY A 7 -23.28 -2.35 -4.25
N ASP A 8 -23.69 -1.42 -3.38
CA ASP A 8 -23.27 -0.01 -3.47
C ASP A 8 -21.75 0.13 -3.32
N VAL A 9 -21.13 -0.59 -2.38
CA VAL A 9 -19.66 -0.62 -2.22
C VAL A 9 -18.99 -1.18 -3.46
N LEU A 10 -19.48 -2.29 -4.00
CA LEU A 10 -18.84 -2.97 -5.14
C LEU A 10 -18.96 -2.17 -6.45
N THR A 11 -19.97 -1.31 -6.58
CA THR A 11 -20.26 -0.57 -7.82
C THR A 11 -19.92 0.91 -7.76
N ALA A 12 -19.55 1.44 -6.59
CA ALA A 12 -19.14 2.83 -6.43
C ALA A 12 -17.97 3.18 -7.36
N SER A 13 -18.16 4.16 -8.24
CA SER A 13 -17.17 4.58 -9.23
C SER A 13 -16.33 5.79 -8.78
N ASP A 14 -16.75 6.48 -7.72
CA ASP A 14 -16.05 7.61 -7.14
C ASP A 14 -15.75 7.36 -5.66
N LEU A 15 -14.67 7.98 -5.18
CA LEU A 15 -14.14 7.71 -3.84
C LEU A 15 -15.08 8.19 -2.73
N ASP A 16 -15.79 9.31 -2.93
CA ASP A 16 -16.70 9.87 -1.93
C ASP A 16 -17.95 8.99 -1.75
N THR A 17 -18.48 8.47 -2.86
CA THR A 17 -19.56 7.46 -2.86
C THR A 17 -19.08 6.17 -2.23
N LEU A 18 -17.86 5.70 -2.55
CA LEU A 18 -17.29 4.50 -1.94
C LEU A 18 -17.18 4.67 -0.42
N GLN A 19 -16.60 5.78 0.06
CA GLN A 19 -16.48 6.07 1.50
C GLN A 19 -17.85 6.12 2.19
N THR A 20 -18.84 6.75 1.55
CA THR A 20 -20.21 6.81 2.05
C THR A 20 -20.84 5.43 2.13
N ALA A 21 -20.67 4.59 1.10
CA ALA A 21 -21.21 3.24 1.04
C ALA A 21 -20.55 2.34 2.11
N VAL A 22 -19.23 2.40 2.28
CA VAL A 22 -18.50 1.66 3.31
C VAL A 22 -18.95 2.09 4.71
N GLY A 23 -19.11 3.38 4.96
CA GLY A 23 -19.60 3.90 6.24
C GLY A 23 -21.06 3.52 6.54
N ALA A 24 -21.84 3.17 5.53
CA ALA A 24 -23.23 2.72 5.66
C ALA A 24 -23.37 1.19 5.74
N LEU A 25 -22.28 0.42 5.63
CA LEU A 25 -22.34 -1.03 5.73
C LEU A 25 -22.80 -1.45 7.14
N PRO A 26 -23.78 -2.37 7.24
CA PRO A 26 -24.16 -2.92 8.53
C PRO A 26 -23.06 -3.88 9.03
N ALA A 27 -23.01 -4.10 10.34
CA ALA A 27 -22.00 -4.97 10.97
C ALA A 27 -22.09 -6.43 10.50
N ASP A 28 -23.25 -6.87 10.03
CA ASP A 28 -23.56 -8.19 9.48
C ASP A 28 -23.60 -8.20 7.94
N ALA A 29 -22.93 -7.24 7.28
CA ALA A 29 -22.82 -7.19 5.83
C ALA A 29 -22.38 -8.55 5.25
N ASP A 30 -22.93 -8.89 4.08
CA ASP A 30 -22.68 -10.18 3.43
C ASP A 30 -21.24 -10.27 2.89
N VAL A 31 -20.35 -10.75 3.75
CA VAL A 31 -18.94 -11.00 3.44
C VAL A 31 -18.75 -12.13 2.42
N THR A 32 -19.75 -12.99 2.20
CA THR A 32 -19.70 -14.07 1.21
C THR A 32 -19.65 -13.51 -0.20
N ARG A 33 -20.44 -12.46 -0.45
CA ARG A 33 -20.43 -11.77 -1.73
C ARG A 33 -19.08 -11.10 -2.01
N ILE A 34 -18.47 -10.50 -0.99
CA ILE A 34 -17.13 -9.91 -1.09
C ILE A 34 -16.09 -11.00 -1.37
N ALA A 35 -16.17 -12.15 -0.69
CA ALA A 35 -15.31 -13.29 -0.97
C ALA A 35 -15.41 -13.72 -2.44
N GLY A 36 -16.64 -13.84 -2.96
CA GLY A 36 -16.88 -14.22 -4.35
C GLY A 36 -16.25 -13.25 -5.36
N VAL A 37 -16.26 -11.94 -5.10
CA VAL A 37 -15.57 -10.94 -5.94
C VAL A 37 -14.05 -11.17 -5.95
N VAL A 38 -13.47 -11.42 -4.77
CA VAL A 38 -12.04 -11.67 -4.62
C VAL A 38 -11.62 -13.00 -5.26
N ASP A 39 -12.45 -14.04 -5.16
CA ASP A 39 -12.15 -15.35 -5.74
C ASP A 39 -12.24 -15.33 -7.27
N ASP A 40 -13.29 -14.70 -7.81
CA ASP A 40 -13.51 -14.63 -9.26
C ASP A 40 -12.51 -13.70 -9.96
N TRP A 41 -12.13 -12.59 -9.30
CA TRP A 41 -11.14 -11.62 -9.78
C TRP A 41 -11.40 -11.06 -11.20
N SER A 42 -12.66 -10.97 -11.63
CA SER A 42 -13.02 -10.53 -12.98
C SER A 42 -13.46 -9.05 -13.03
N ASP A 43 -14.11 -8.56 -11.98
CA ASP A 43 -14.65 -7.19 -11.90
C ASP A 43 -13.61 -6.24 -11.30
N GLN A 44 -12.96 -5.45 -12.15
CA GLN A 44 -11.90 -4.53 -11.77
C GLN A 44 -12.37 -3.43 -10.81
N GLN A 45 -13.61 -2.93 -10.96
CA GLN A 45 -14.13 -1.87 -10.09
C GLN A 45 -14.41 -2.44 -8.70
N ALA A 46 -15.10 -3.57 -8.65
CA ALA A 46 -15.43 -4.24 -7.39
C ALA A 46 -14.15 -4.65 -6.64
N LEU A 47 -13.17 -5.21 -7.34
CA LEU A 47 -11.85 -5.54 -6.78
C LEU A 47 -11.12 -4.31 -6.24
N ALA A 48 -11.07 -3.21 -6.99
CA ALA A 48 -10.40 -2.00 -6.53
C ALA A 48 -11.05 -1.46 -5.25
N ASN A 49 -12.38 -1.45 -5.20
CA ASN A 49 -13.12 -0.95 -4.04
C ASN A 49 -12.84 -1.79 -2.78
N VAL A 50 -12.77 -3.11 -2.90
CA VAL A 50 -12.44 -3.97 -1.75
C VAL A 50 -10.96 -3.92 -1.38
N LEU A 51 -10.06 -3.73 -2.35
CA LEU A 51 -8.61 -3.58 -2.09
C LEU A 51 -8.29 -2.26 -1.40
N LEU A 52 -9.04 -1.19 -1.67
CA LEU A 52 -8.94 0.08 -0.92
C LEU A 52 -9.38 -0.07 0.54
N HIS A 53 -10.26 -1.03 0.82
CA HIS A 53 -10.83 -1.29 2.15
C HIS A 53 -10.67 -2.77 2.55
N PRO A 54 -9.43 -3.26 2.75
CA PRO A 54 -9.18 -4.69 2.94
C PRO A 54 -9.81 -5.25 4.21
N SER A 55 -10.17 -4.40 5.18
CA SER A 55 -10.96 -4.81 6.35
C SER A 55 -12.31 -5.45 6.01
N LEU A 56 -12.88 -5.14 4.84
CA LEU A 56 -14.10 -5.74 4.32
C LEU A 56 -13.89 -7.15 3.76
N ILE A 57 -12.66 -7.48 3.34
CA ILE A 57 -12.31 -8.78 2.80
C ILE A 57 -12.27 -9.79 3.96
N PRO A 58 -12.86 -10.99 3.82
CA PRO A 58 -12.74 -12.04 4.83
C PRO A 58 -11.28 -12.33 5.18
N VAL A 59 -11.00 -12.57 6.47
CA VAL A 59 -9.64 -12.74 7.01
C VAL A 59 -8.79 -13.73 6.18
N SER A 60 -9.36 -14.87 5.78
CA SER A 60 -8.64 -15.89 5.01
C SER A 60 -8.25 -15.48 3.59
N HIS A 61 -8.87 -14.44 3.03
CA HIS A 61 -8.62 -13.95 1.67
C HIS A 61 -7.86 -12.63 1.65
N ARG A 62 -7.84 -11.90 2.77
CA ARG A 62 -7.41 -10.50 2.85
C ARG A 62 -5.97 -10.27 2.40
N VAL A 63 -5.01 -10.90 3.06
CA VAL A 63 -3.58 -10.76 2.72
C VAL A 63 -3.29 -11.31 1.31
N PRO A 64 -3.75 -12.52 0.92
CA PRO A 64 -3.59 -13.00 -0.45
C PRO A 64 -4.13 -12.05 -1.52
N ALA A 65 -5.30 -11.44 -1.28
CA ALA A 65 -5.91 -10.48 -2.20
C ALA A 65 -5.06 -9.21 -2.36
N VAL A 66 -4.58 -8.63 -1.25
CA VAL A 66 -3.73 -7.44 -1.29
C VAL A 66 -2.43 -7.73 -2.04
N LEU A 67 -1.76 -8.84 -1.74
CA LEU A 67 -0.54 -9.25 -2.45
C LEU A 67 -0.78 -9.49 -3.95
N ARG A 68 -1.91 -10.11 -4.32
CA ARG A 68 -2.30 -10.30 -5.73
C ARG A 68 -2.58 -8.95 -6.41
N GLY A 69 -3.19 -8.01 -5.70
CA GLY A 69 -3.43 -6.65 -6.18
C GLY A 69 -2.14 -5.87 -6.42
N LEU A 70 -1.16 -5.95 -5.50
CA LEU A 70 0.17 -5.32 -5.68
C LEU A 70 0.89 -5.84 -6.94
N ARG A 71 0.73 -7.12 -7.28
CA ARG A 71 1.29 -7.75 -8.49
C ARG A 71 0.46 -7.50 -9.75
N SER A 72 -0.75 -6.97 -9.63
CA SER A 72 -1.59 -6.61 -10.78
C SER A 72 -1.09 -5.33 -11.44
N ASP A 73 -1.65 -4.96 -12.58
CA ASP A 73 -1.32 -3.72 -13.28
C ASP A 73 -2.40 -2.65 -13.10
N GLY A 74 -2.05 -1.41 -13.43
CA GLY A 74 -3.00 -0.30 -13.51
C GLY A 74 -3.67 0.01 -12.17
N TYR A 75 -4.99 0.16 -12.19
CA TYR A 75 -5.74 0.68 -11.05
C TYR A 75 -5.77 -0.27 -9.85
N LEU A 76 -5.75 -1.60 -10.08
CA LEU A 76 -5.71 -2.57 -8.98
C LEU A 76 -4.43 -2.48 -8.16
N ARG A 77 -3.28 -2.20 -8.80
CA ARG A 77 -2.02 -1.97 -8.10
C ARG A 77 -2.14 -0.79 -7.15
N ILE A 78 -2.63 0.34 -7.65
CA ILE A 78 -2.82 1.57 -6.86
C ILE A 78 -3.77 1.30 -5.68
N ALA A 79 -4.90 0.64 -5.94
CA ALA A 79 -5.88 0.29 -4.91
C ALA A 79 -5.27 -0.60 -3.82
N ALA A 80 -4.55 -1.65 -4.21
CA ALA A 80 -3.88 -2.55 -3.27
C ALA A 80 -2.80 -1.83 -2.47
N THR A 81 -1.98 -0.99 -3.10
CA THR A 81 -0.97 -0.18 -2.43
C THR A 81 -1.60 0.72 -1.36
N ALA A 82 -2.66 1.47 -1.70
CA ALA A 82 -3.38 2.28 -0.72
C ALA A 82 -4.07 1.42 0.36
N GLY A 83 -4.46 0.20 0.03
CA GLY A 83 -5.03 -0.78 0.94
C GLY A 83 -4.05 -1.29 2.00
N VAL A 84 -2.74 -1.40 1.70
CA VAL A 84 -1.75 -1.98 2.64
C VAL A 84 -1.81 -1.29 4.00
N GLY A 85 -1.81 0.04 4.05
CA GLY A 85 -1.90 0.81 5.29
C GLY A 85 -3.21 0.64 6.08
N HIS A 86 -4.23 0.02 5.48
CA HIS A 86 -5.52 -0.27 6.09
C HIS A 86 -5.69 -1.74 6.50
N LEU A 87 -4.65 -2.57 6.35
CA LEU A 87 -4.66 -3.95 6.86
C LEU A 87 -4.76 -3.94 8.39
N PRO A 88 -5.66 -4.74 8.99
CA PRO A 88 -5.69 -4.94 10.43
C PRO A 88 -4.35 -5.49 10.94
N ALA A 89 -3.82 -4.89 12.00
CA ALA A 89 -2.53 -5.30 12.57
C ALA A 89 -2.47 -6.79 12.96
N ALA A 90 -3.61 -7.39 13.31
CA ALA A 90 -3.72 -8.81 13.64
C ALA A 90 -3.42 -9.75 12.45
N ASP A 91 -3.54 -9.25 11.21
CA ASP A 91 -3.26 -10.04 10.01
C ASP A 91 -1.80 -9.90 9.54
N VAL A 92 -1.07 -8.92 10.08
CA VAL A 92 0.30 -8.57 9.65
C VAL A 92 1.29 -9.23 10.60
N THR A 93 1.49 -10.54 10.41
CA THR A 93 2.59 -11.27 11.06
C THR A 93 3.94 -10.80 10.50
N ASP A 94 5.04 -11.19 11.14
CA ASP A 94 6.39 -10.84 10.67
C ASP A 94 6.67 -11.30 9.23
N ASP A 95 6.23 -12.52 8.88
CA ASP A 95 6.36 -13.07 7.52
C ASP A 95 5.51 -12.28 6.52
N VAL A 96 4.25 -11.99 6.86
CA VAL A 96 3.35 -11.19 6.02
C VAL A 96 3.86 -9.77 5.84
N ARG A 97 4.37 -9.14 6.90
CA ARG A 97 5.01 -7.82 6.85
C ARG A 97 6.16 -7.84 5.85
N ARG A 98 7.01 -8.86 5.89
CA ARG A 98 8.14 -8.98 4.94
C ARG A 98 7.65 -9.13 3.51
N GLU A 99 6.67 -10.01 3.26
CA GLU A 99 6.09 -10.19 1.93
C GLU A 99 5.45 -8.90 1.38
N LEU A 100 4.77 -8.13 2.22
CA LEU A 100 4.20 -6.82 1.86
C LEU A 100 5.31 -5.80 1.56
N LEU A 101 6.36 -5.75 2.37
CA LEU A 101 7.50 -4.86 2.14
C LEU A 101 8.15 -5.16 0.79
N ASP A 102 8.49 -6.43 0.52
CA ASP A 102 9.09 -6.84 -0.75
C ASP A 102 8.20 -6.47 -1.94
N ALA A 103 6.90 -6.78 -1.85
CA ALA A 103 5.94 -6.44 -2.90
C ALA A 103 5.79 -4.92 -3.13
N LEU A 104 5.88 -4.10 -2.08
CA LEU A 104 5.85 -2.64 -2.21
C LEU A 104 7.14 -2.11 -2.85
N LEU A 105 8.30 -2.61 -2.43
CA LEU A 105 9.58 -2.21 -3.02
C LEU A 105 9.65 -2.58 -4.51
N ASP A 106 9.10 -3.73 -4.91
CA ASP A 106 8.94 -4.10 -6.32
C ASP A 106 8.07 -3.10 -7.09
N VAL A 107 6.97 -2.62 -6.50
CA VAL A 107 6.13 -1.58 -7.11
C VAL A 107 6.89 -0.25 -7.23
N VAL A 108 7.62 0.15 -6.18
CA VAL A 108 8.44 1.36 -6.21
C VAL A 108 9.50 1.29 -7.31
N ALA A 109 10.17 0.14 -7.46
CA ALA A 109 11.21 -0.05 -8.46
C ALA A 109 10.67 -0.05 -9.91
N SER A 110 9.44 -0.52 -10.11
CA SER A 110 8.87 -0.77 -11.44
C SER A 110 7.91 0.32 -11.95
N ASP A 111 7.48 1.25 -11.10
CA ASP A 111 6.43 2.23 -11.44
C ASP A 111 6.82 3.67 -11.04
N ALA A 112 7.22 4.49 -12.02
CA ALA A 112 7.49 5.91 -11.82
C ALA A 112 6.21 6.79 -11.78
N GLY A 113 5.03 6.18 -11.77
CA GLY A 113 3.73 6.83 -11.71
C GLY A 113 3.11 6.84 -10.31
N PRO A 114 1.78 7.01 -10.21
CA PRO A 114 1.08 7.12 -8.94
C PRO A 114 1.23 5.89 -8.02
N ALA A 115 1.36 4.69 -8.59
CA ALA A 115 1.48 3.47 -7.79
C ALA A 115 2.81 3.43 -7.03
N GLY A 116 3.94 3.74 -7.68
CA GLY A 116 5.25 3.78 -7.01
C GLY A 116 5.35 4.90 -5.98
N VAL A 117 4.80 6.08 -6.27
CA VAL A 117 4.73 7.17 -5.27
C VAL A 117 3.94 6.74 -4.04
N ARG A 118 2.78 6.09 -4.24
CA ARG A 118 1.98 5.60 -3.12
C ARG A 118 2.69 4.45 -2.40
N ALA A 119 3.35 3.54 -3.11
CA ALA A 119 4.02 2.40 -2.50
C ALA A 119 5.17 2.85 -1.61
N ALA A 120 5.96 3.83 -2.06
CA ALA A 120 7.02 4.42 -1.25
C ALA A 120 6.50 5.04 0.06
N ALA A 121 5.28 5.57 0.07
CA ALA A 121 4.66 6.11 1.29
C ALA A 121 4.25 5.02 2.31
N GLU A 122 4.00 3.80 1.84
CA GLU A 122 3.58 2.65 2.67
C GLU A 122 4.76 1.80 3.17
N VAL A 123 5.99 2.08 2.71
CA VAL A 123 7.20 1.35 3.14
C VAL A 123 7.53 1.63 4.62
N GLY A 124 7.36 2.87 5.08
CA GLY A 124 7.76 3.29 6.43
C GLY A 124 7.19 2.45 7.58
N PRO A 125 5.87 2.16 7.61
CA PRO A 125 5.28 1.29 8.63
C PRO A 125 5.78 -0.16 8.63
N LEU A 126 6.41 -0.63 7.55
CA LEU A 126 6.80 -2.03 7.39
C LEU A 126 8.31 -2.26 7.53
N ILE A 127 9.14 -1.31 7.11
CA ILE A 127 10.60 -1.46 7.13
C ILE A 127 11.19 -1.42 8.54
N ARG A 128 12.25 -2.19 8.78
CA ARG A 128 12.99 -2.25 10.04
C ARG A 128 14.41 -1.71 9.90
N ALA A 129 15.03 -1.33 11.01
CA ALA A 129 16.38 -0.75 11.02
C ALA A 129 17.45 -1.67 10.41
N ASP A 130 17.32 -2.99 10.57
CA ASP A 130 18.19 -4.01 9.98
C ASP A 130 17.91 -4.27 8.49
N GLU A 131 16.90 -3.62 7.91
CA GLU A 131 16.48 -3.74 6.52
C GLU A 131 16.74 -2.47 5.69
N LEU A 132 17.44 -1.47 6.25
CA LEU A 132 17.70 -0.19 5.60
C LEU A 132 18.37 -0.32 4.23
N GLU A 133 19.26 -1.31 4.08
CA GLU A 133 20.00 -1.56 2.83
C GLU A 133 19.09 -1.86 1.63
N LEU A 134 17.84 -2.27 1.85
CA LEU A 134 16.87 -2.51 0.78
C LEU A 134 16.48 -1.23 0.02
N LEU A 135 16.74 -0.06 0.61
CA LEU A 135 16.39 1.23 0.01
C LEU A 135 17.52 1.83 -0.84
N ASP A 136 18.74 1.29 -0.76
CA ASP A 136 19.93 1.89 -1.37
C ASP A 136 19.77 2.04 -2.90
N ASP A 137 19.28 0.99 -3.56
CA ASP A 137 19.04 1.01 -5.01
C ASP A 137 17.91 1.97 -5.42
N LEU A 138 16.99 2.27 -4.49
CA LEU A 138 15.84 3.15 -4.72
C LEU A 138 16.14 4.62 -4.36
N ALA A 139 17.27 4.91 -3.70
CA ALA A 139 17.66 6.28 -3.40
C ALA A 139 17.89 7.13 -4.66
N ALA A 140 18.27 6.49 -5.78
CA ALA A 140 18.44 7.13 -7.08
C ALA A 140 17.15 7.16 -7.94
N HIS A 141 15.98 6.83 -7.36
CA HIS A 141 14.72 6.76 -8.11
C HIS A 141 14.42 8.09 -8.84
N PRO A 142 13.96 8.08 -10.11
CA PRO A 142 13.82 9.30 -10.92
C PRO A 142 12.76 10.28 -10.40
N VAL A 143 11.82 9.81 -9.57
CA VAL A 143 10.72 10.62 -9.04
C VAL A 143 11.05 11.16 -7.65
N ASP A 144 11.05 12.49 -7.52
CA ASP A 144 11.38 13.21 -6.28
C ASP A 144 10.48 12.81 -5.11
N ALA A 145 9.18 12.63 -5.35
CA ALA A 145 8.22 12.21 -4.33
C ALA A 145 8.53 10.81 -3.77
N VAL A 146 8.99 9.88 -4.62
CA VAL A 146 9.44 8.55 -4.17
C VAL A 146 10.67 8.69 -3.29
N ARG A 147 11.71 9.41 -3.74
CA ARG A 147 12.93 9.63 -2.95
C ARG A 147 12.62 10.28 -1.60
N HIS A 148 11.71 11.26 -1.58
CA HIS A 148 11.26 11.92 -0.36
C HIS A 148 10.59 10.93 0.60
N ASN A 149 9.64 10.11 0.12
CA ASN A 149 8.92 9.14 0.95
C ASN A 149 9.87 8.06 1.52
N LEU A 150 10.81 7.57 0.71
CA LEU A 150 11.81 6.60 1.15
C LEU A 150 12.78 7.20 2.18
N ALA A 151 13.20 8.45 1.98
CA ALA A 151 14.01 9.16 2.98
C ALA A 151 13.27 9.31 4.32
N GLN A 152 11.96 9.63 4.30
CA GLN A 152 11.13 9.68 5.51
C GLN A 152 11.02 8.31 6.19
N ALA A 153 10.83 7.24 5.41
CA ALA A 153 10.81 5.88 5.92
C ALA A 153 12.13 5.52 6.62
N ALA A 154 13.27 5.79 5.97
CA ALA A 154 14.60 5.53 6.52
C ALA A 154 14.86 6.34 7.81
N LEU A 155 14.48 7.61 7.85
CA LEU A 155 14.59 8.46 9.03
C LEU A 155 13.77 7.92 10.22
N GLY A 156 12.57 7.41 9.96
CA GLY A 156 11.66 6.90 10.99
C GLY A 156 12.21 5.72 11.78
N ILE A 157 13.17 4.98 11.21
CA ILE A 157 13.78 3.78 11.82
C ILE A 157 15.26 3.96 12.18
N THR A 158 15.83 5.15 11.94
CA THR A 158 17.24 5.46 12.20
C THR A 158 17.37 6.36 13.44
N ALA A 159 18.30 6.03 14.34
CA ALA A 159 18.60 6.85 15.50
C ALA A 159 19.09 8.26 15.08
N PRO A 160 18.71 9.34 15.77
CA PRO A 160 19.04 10.72 15.36
C PRO A 160 20.52 10.98 15.03
N GLU A 161 21.43 10.36 15.77
CA GLU A 161 22.89 10.44 15.57
C GLU A 161 23.37 9.83 14.25
N ASP A 162 22.62 8.89 13.67
CA ASP A 162 22.97 8.13 12.47
C ASP A 162 22.20 8.61 11.22
N GLN A 163 21.32 9.61 11.35
CA GLN A 163 20.43 10.05 10.27
C GLN A 163 21.15 10.74 9.10
N LEU A 164 22.23 11.46 9.35
CA LEU A 164 22.91 12.22 8.30
C LEU A 164 23.48 11.30 7.20
N PRO A 165 24.27 10.25 7.52
CA PRO A 165 24.71 9.28 6.52
C PRO A 165 23.57 8.66 5.70
N VAL A 166 22.46 8.30 6.36
CA VAL A 166 21.28 7.68 5.73
C VAL A 166 20.58 8.62 4.74
N LEU A 167 20.65 9.93 4.96
CA LEU A 167 20.03 10.93 4.10
C LEU A 167 20.86 11.32 2.87
N LEU A 168 22.18 11.14 2.90
CA LEU A 168 23.07 11.57 1.82
C LEU A 168 22.65 11.04 0.43
N PRO A 169 22.26 9.75 0.26
CA PRO A 169 21.82 9.23 -1.03
C PRO A 169 20.59 9.95 -1.61
N TYR A 170 19.73 10.51 -0.75
CA TYR A 170 18.48 11.16 -1.15
C TYR A 170 18.62 12.67 -1.39
N LEU A 171 19.75 13.26 -0.98
CA LEU A 171 20.02 14.70 -1.01
C LEU A 171 21.30 15.01 -1.82
N PRO A 172 21.33 14.71 -3.13
CA PRO A 172 22.54 14.82 -3.94
C PRO A 172 23.15 16.23 -3.93
N ASN A 173 22.34 17.27 -3.74
CA ASN A 173 22.79 18.67 -3.69
C ASN A 173 23.48 19.08 -2.37
N LEU A 174 23.41 18.27 -1.31
CA LEU A 174 24.10 18.55 -0.04
C LEU A 174 25.50 17.92 0.04
N ALA A 175 25.77 16.89 -0.77
CA ALA A 175 27.09 16.26 -0.86
C ALA A 175 28.17 17.27 -1.33
N ASP A 176 27.80 18.23 -2.19
CA ASP A 176 28.70 19.24 -2.74
C ASP A 176 29.04 20.40 -1.77
N VAL A 177 28.33 20.53 -0.63
CA VAL A 177 28.52 21.66 0.31
C VAL A 177 29.56 21.34 1.39
N SER A 178 30.13 20.13 1.36
CA SER A 178 31.13 19.65 2.33
C SER A 178 32.56 19.65 1.78
N GLY A 179 32.79 20.26 0.61
CA GLY A 179 34.09 20.38 -0.07
C GLY A 179 34.79 21.72 0.16
#